data_AF-A0A023H2N8-F1
#
_entry.id   AF-A0A023H2N8-F1
#
_cell.length_a   1.000
_cell.length_b   1.000
_cell.length_c   1.000
_cell.angle_alpha   90.00
_cell.angle_beta   90.00
_cell.angle_gamma   90.00
#
_symmetry.space_group_name_H-M   'P 1'
#
loop_
_entity.id
_entity.type
_entity.pdbx_description
1 polymer ?
#
loop_
_entity_poly.entity_id
_entity_poly.type
_entity_poly.pdbx_seq_one_letter_code
_entity_poly.pdbx_strand_id
1 'polypeptide(L)' 'NAMANHGILPHDGKNISFKTMNETVRTSYNFAPSFCYFVPNYIAGILKKDYSKDTFDLVEISRHNGIEHDA' A
#
# COMPACT_ATOMS: atom_id res chain seq x y z
N ASN A 1 -5.57 -0.30 -6.60
CA ASN A 1 -6.18 -0.05 -7.92
C ASN A 1 -7.27 1.01 -7.89
N ALA A 2 -8.41 0.83 -7.19
CA ALA A 2 -9.48 1.83 -7.18
C ALA A 2 -9.01 3.27 -6.82
N MET A 3 -8.27 3.45 -5.73
CA MET A 3 -7.71 4.76 -5.38
C MET A 3 -6.80 5.38 -6.47
N ALA A 4 -6.02 4.59 -7.21
CA ALA A 4 -5.21 5.10 -8.33
C ALA A 4 -6.06 5.49 -9.54
N ASN A 5 -7.08 4.68 -9.86
CA ASN A 5 -8.04 4.97 -10.92
C ASN A 5 -8.86 6.25 -10.65
N HIS A 6 -9.09 6.57 -9.37
CA HIS A 6 -9.78 7.77 -8.93
C HIS A 6 -8.85 8.95 -8.60
N GLY A 7 -7.54 8.85 -8.88
CA GLY A 7 -6.57 9.93 -8.68
C GLY A 7 -6.26 10.26 -7.20
N ILE A 8 -6.66 9.39 -6.27
CA ILE A 8 -6.32 9.49 -4.83
C ILE A 8 -4.87 9.03 -4.59
N LEU A 9 -4.44 8.00 -5.31
CA LEU A 9 -3.04 7.60 -5.46
C LEU A 9 -2.54 8.04 -6.85
N PRO A 10 -1.21 8.11 -7.08
CA PRO A 10 -0.64 8.28 -8.41
C PRO A 10 -1.30 7.35 -9.43
N HIS A 11 -1.77 7.92 -10.54
CA HIS A 11 -2.58 7.19 -11.52
C HIS A 11 -1.80 6.06 -12.20
N ASP A 12 -0.48 6.22 -12.33
CA ASP A 12 0.43 5.19 -12.84
C ASP A 12 0.74 4.08 -11.82
N GLY A 13 0.28 4.23 -10.58
CA GLY A 13 0.48 3.28 -9.50
C GLY A 13 1.91 3.20 -9.00
N LYS A 14 2.73 4.24 -9.18
CA LYS A 14 4.16 4.21 -8.83
C LYS A 14 4.55 5.17 -7.72
N ASN A 15 5.70 4.89 -7.10
CA ASN A 15 6.35 5.75 -6.11
C ASN A 15 5.43 6.16 -4.94
N ILE A 16 4.66 5.21 -4.43
CA ILE A 16 3.69 5.43 -3.36
C ILE A 16 4.38 5.26 -2.02
N SER A 17 4.40 6.29 -1.17
CA SER A 17 4.91 6.12 0.19
C SER A 17 3.94 5.28 1.03
N PHE A 18 4.46 4.44 1.93
CA PHE A 18 3.62 3.62 2.81
C PHE A 18 2.73 4.47 3.73
N LYS A 19 3.20 5.66 4.12
CA LYS A 19 2.40 6.64 4.89
C LYS A 19 1.23 7.19 4.08
N THR A 20 1.47 7.54 2.81
CA THR A 20 0.40 7.96 1.90
C THR A 20 -0.66 6.87 1.79
N MET A 21 -0.25 5.60 1.61
CA MET A 21 -1.18 4.47 1.56
C MET A 21 -2.01 4.34 2.85
N ASN A 22 -1.39 4.44 4.02
CA ASN A 22 -2.07 4.40 5.32
C ASN A 22 -3.13 5.52 5.42
N GLU A 23 -2.74 6.75 5.12
CA GLU A 23 -3.62 7.92 5.20
C GLU A 23 -4.79 7.82 4.21
N THR A 24 -4.52 7.49 2.95
CA THR A 24 -5.54 7.48 1.89
C THR A 24 -6.52 6.32 2.05
N VAL A 25 -6.08 5.14 2.51
CA VAL A 25 -7.01 4.02 2.79
C VAL A 25 -7.99 4.42 3.89
N ARG A 26 -7.49 5.03 4.96
CA ARG A 26 -8.33 5.49 6.07
C ARG A 26 -9.36 6.52 5.60
N THR A 27 -8.93 7.56 4.87
CA THR A 27 -9.82 8.66 4.48
C THR A 27 -10.78 8.26 3.36
N SER A 28 -10.38 7.35 2.47
CA SER A 28 -11.21 6.93 1.33
C SER A 28 -12.23 5.85 1.68
N TYR A 29 -11.88 4.95 2.60
CA TYR A 29 -12.70 3.76 2.91
C TYR A 29 -13.16 3.68 4.36
N ASN A 30 -12.82 4.67 5.21
CA ASN A 30 -13.16 4.69 6.63
C ASN A 30 -12.69 3.43 7.39
N PHE A 31 -11.52 2.89 7.01
CA PHE A 31 -10.91 1.76 7.71
C PHE A 31 -10.27 2.19 9.02
N ALA A 32 -10.24 1.25 9.97
CA ALA A 32 -9.63 1.47 11.28
C ALA A 32 -8.14 1.83 11.14
N PRO A 33 -7.61 2.78 11.94
CA PRO A 33 -6.21 3.21 11.84
C PRO A 33 -5.20 2.07 12.03
N SER A 34 -5.52 1.10 12.90
CA SER A 34 -4.67 -0.07 13.13
C SER A 34 -4.47 -0.90 11.88
N PHE A 35 -5.54 -1.13 11.11
CA PHE A 35 -5.48 -1.86 9.85
C PHE A 35 -4.70 -1.09 8.79
N CYS A 36 -4.94 0.23 8.69
CA CYS A 36 -4.27 1.11 7.74
C CYS A 36 -2.76 1.23 8.00
N TYR A 37 -2.31 1.02 9.24
CA TYR A 37 -0.90 0.92 9.57
C TYR A 37 -0.33 -0.49 9.33
N PHE A 38 -1.03 -1.52 9.81
CA PHE A 38 -0.53 -2.90 9.78
C PHE A 38 -0.23 -3.37 8.36
N VAL A 39 -1.17 -3.21 7.41
CA VAL A 39 -1.04 -3.76 6.06
C VAL A 39 0.14 -3.13 5.29
N PRO A 40 0.28 -1.79 5.20
CA PRO A 40 1.42 -1.20 4.50
C PRO A 40 2.76 -1.44 5.22
N ASN A 41 2.79 -1.51 6.56
CA ASN A 41 4.00 -1.85 7.31
C ASN A 41 4.43 -3.31 7.08
N TYR A 42 3.48 -4.23 7.02
CA TYR A 42 3.76 -5.63 6.72
C TYR A 42 4.33 -5.82 5.30
N ILE A 43 3.73 -5.15 4.31
CA ILE A 43 4.23 -5.15 2.94
C ILE A 43 5.63 -4.54 2.84
N ALA A 44 5.91 -3.43 3.55
CA ALA A 44 7.26 -2.86 3.60
C ALA A 44 8.30 -3.90 4.05
N GLY A 45 7.97 -4.70 5.06
CA GLY A 45 8.79 -5.81 5.52
C GLY A 45 9.03 -6.89 4.45
N ILE A 46 7.97 -7.31 3.74
CA ILE A 46 8.08 -8.29 2.64
C ILE A 46 8.99 -7.77 1.51
N LEU A 47 8.87 -6.49 1.18
CA LEU A 47 9.65 -5.84 0.13
C LEU A 47 11.07 -5.46 0.59
N LYS A 48 11.42 -5.70 1.86
CA LYS A 48 12.68 -5.27 2.49
C LYS A 48 12.91 -3.76 2.37
N LYS A 49 11.85 -2.98 2.54
CA LYS A 49 11.81 -1.51 2.47
C LYS A 49 11.52 -0.91 3.84
N ASP A 50 11.97 0.31 4.05
CA ASP A 50 11.68 1.11 5.23
C ASP A 50 10.31 1.82 5.07
N TYR A 51 9.36 1.50 5.96
CA TYR A 51 8.01 2.08 5.95
C TYR A 51 8.01 3.63 5.94
N SER A 52 8.98 4.26 6.59
CA SER A 52 9.01 5.70 6.80
C SER A 52 9.70 6.48 5.68
N LYS A 53 10.62 5.83 4.97
CA LYS A 53 11.52 6.47 3.99
C LYS A 53 11.27 6.03 2.55
N ASP A 54 10.89 4.78 2.36
CA ASP A 54 10.81 4.19 1.02
C ASP A 54 9.40 4.29 0.44
N THR A 55 9.33 3.99 -0.86
CA THR A 55 8.10 3.92 -1.64
C THR A 55 7.97 2.57 -2.33
N PHE A 56 6.78 2.25 -2.81
CA PHE A 56 6.53 1.05 -3.60
C PHE A 56 5.63 1.35 -4.80
N ASP A 57 5.72 0.49 -5.80
CA ASP A 57 4.80 0.47 -6.93
C ASP A 57 3.71 -0.57 -6.69
N LEU A 58 2.48 -0.31 -7.13
CA LEU A 58 1.33 -1.23 -6.96
C LEU A 58 1.59 -2.62 -7.56
N VAL A 59 2.49 -2.75 -8.53
CA VAL A 59 2.87 -4.04 -9.10
C VAL A 59 3.70 -4.90 -8.13
N GLU A 60 4.43 -4.29 -7.20
CA GLU A 60 5.29 -5.02 -6.26
C GLU A 60 4.49 -5.85 -5.26
N ILE A 61 3.25 -5.44 -4.93
CA ILE A 61 2.38 -6.15 -3.99
C ILE A 61 1.64 -7.34 -4.63
N SER A 62 1.72 -7.49 -5.96
CA SER A 62 1.25 -8.66 -6.69
C SER A 62 2.26 -9.80 -6.73
N ARG A 63 3.40 -9.68 -6.03
CA ARG A 63 4.39 -10.74 -5.94
C ARG A 63 3.83 -11.96 -5.21
N HIS A 64 3.90 -13.11 -5.89
CA HIS A 64 3.48 -14.41 -5.34
C HIS A 64 4.25 -14.76 -4.07
N ASN A 65 3.54 -15.30 -3.07
CA ASN A 65 4.04 -15.55 -1.69
C ASN A 65 4.46 -14.28 -0.91
N GLY A 66 3.86 -13.14 -1.23
CA GLY A 66 3.92 -11.92 -0.43
C GLY A 66 2.68 -11.77 0.43
N ILE A 67 1.90 -10.73 0.13
CA ILE A 67 0.51 -10.62 0.60
C ILE A 67 -0.47 -11.34 -0.35
N GLU A 68 -0.07 -11.48 -1.61
CA GLU A 68 -0.78 -12.26 -2.61
C GLU A 68 -0.62 -13.76 -2.30
N HIS A 69 -1.75 -14.48 -2.30
CA HIS A 69 -1.87 -15.88 -1.89
C HIS A 69 -3.00 -16.57 -2.69
N ASP A 70 -2.90 -17.89 -2.83
CA ASP A 70 -3.97 -18.73 -3.38
C ASP A 70 -5.15 -18.84 -2.38
N ALA A 71 -6.36 -19.10 -2.90
CA ALA A 71 -7.61 -19.15 -2.14
C ALA A 71 -7.87 -20.49 -1.43
#